data_AF-A0A520YP91-F1
#
_entry.id   AF-A0A520YP91-F1
#
_cell.length_a   1.000
_cell.length_b   1.000
_cell.length_c   1.000
_cell.angle_alpha   90.00
_cell.angle_beta   90.00
_cell.angle_gamma   90.00
#
_symmetry.space_group_name_H-M   'P 1'
#
loop_
_entity.id
_entity.type
_entity.pdbx_description
1 polymer ?
#
loop_
_entity_poly.entity_id
_entity_poly.type
_entity_poly.pdbx_seq_one_letter_code
_entity_poly.pdbx_strand_id
1 'polypeptide(L)'
;MLFPTLKFNSHGFSASRIVLRALAAVVMLTMLSACIKEGRDGAIDGPPPSREWVLVWSDEFEGTALDLDNWSFQIGDGKAYGLSGWGNNEQQYYTEGSVSVSDGNLVITSAREDITGVAVDPAFGDPNTTYQYSSGRIRTSGKFELTYGRVEARIKMPATKGIWNAFWLLGSEMSPYGVWPGKGEIDIVEAYKRGDSGVPGDEPADDGISAET
;
A
#
# COMPACT_ATOMS: atom_id res chain seq x y z
N MET A 1 31.51 -30.64 32.84
CA MET A 1 31.67 -29.20 32.60
C MET A 1 31.04 -28.47 33.77
N LEU A 2 31.88 -27.98 34.69
CA LEU A 2 31.48 -27.18 35.85
C LEU A 2 31.72 -25.71 35.52
N PHE A 3 30.71 -24.86 35.74
CA PHE A 3 30.88 -23.41 35.75
C PHE A 3 31.31 -22.97 37.17
N PRO A 4 32.37 -22.15 37.34
CA PRO A 4 32.65 -21.54 38.63
C PRO A 4 31.92 -20.20 38.78
N THR A 5 31.21 -20.08 39.89
CA THR A 5 30.56 -18.87 40.41
C THR A 5 31.62 -17.89 40.95
N LEU A 6 31.65 -16.64 40.46
CA LEU A 6 32.46 -15.57 41.05
C LEU A 6 31.77 -15.01 42.31
N LYS A 7 32.48 -14.97 43.44
CA LYS A 7 32.12 -14.21 44.65
C LYS A 7 32.91 -12.91 44.67
N PHE A 8 32.26 -11.78 44.90
CA PHE A 8 32.92 -10.52 45.22
C PHE A 8 33.04 -10.33 46.73
N ASN A 9 34.25 -9.97 47.17
CA ASN A 9 34.60 -9.65 48.54
C ASN A 9 34.20 -8.19 48.81
N SER A 10 33.38 -7.94 49.82
CA SER A 10 33.13 -6.58 50.33
C SER A 10 34.24 -6.22 51.32
N HIS A 11 35.05 -5.22 50.99
CA HIS A 11 35.89 -4.52 51.97
C HIS A 11 35.40 -3.09 52.08
N GLY A 12 34.93 -2.77 53.29
CA GLY A 12 34.38 -1.47 53.63
C GLY A 12 35.44 -0.38 53.61
N PHE A 13 35.09 0.75 53.00
CA PHE A 13 35.74 2.03 53.25
C PHE A 13 34.78 2.91 54.03
N SER A 14 35.16 3.21 55.27
CA SER A 14 34.51 4.20 56.12
C SER A 14 34.94 5.60 55.64
N ALA A 15 34.06 6.27 54.90
CA ALA A 15 34.26 7.68 54.55
C ALA A 15 33.70 8.58 55.65
N SER A 16 34.58 9.37 56.26
CA SER A 16 34.26 10.33 57.32
C SER A 16 33.24 11.37 56.84
N ARG A 17 32.17 11.57 57.64
CA ARG A 17 31.02 12.46 57.37
C ARG A 17 31.35 13.95 57.15
N ILE A 18 32.62 14.33 57.22
CA ILE A 18 33.10 15.70 57.09
C ILE A 18 33.49 16.04 55.64
N VAL A 19 33.90 15.06 54.82
CA VAL A 19 34.29 15.32 53.41
C VAL A 19 33.07 15.46 52.48
N LEU A 20 31.90 14.95 52.89
CA LEU A 20 30.67 14.99 52.10
C LEU A 20 29.96 16.35 52.08
N ARG A 21 30.34 17.30 52.96
CA ARG A 21 29.68 18.61 53.04
C ARG A 21 30.39 19.72 52.24
N ALA A 22 31.64 19.53 51.86
CA ALA A 22 32.39 20.51 51.06
C ALA A 22 32.19 20.36 49.54
N LEU A 23 31.80 19.17 49.06
CA LEU A 23 31.57 18.92 47.62
C LEU A 23 30.20 19.43 47.13
N ALA A 24 29.22 19.58 48.02
CA ALA A 24 27.87 20.02 47.66
C ALA A 24 27.78 21.55 47.38
N ALA A 25 28.72 22.35 47.88
CA ALA A 25 28.68 23.80 47.73
C ALA A 25 29.31 24.31 46.42
N VAL A 26 30.20 23.54 45.78
CA VAL A 26 30.83 23.92 44.50
C VAL A 26 29.95 23.53 43.29
N VAL A 27 29.11 22.49 43.41
CA VAL A 27 28.21 22.04 42.33
C VAL A 27 26.94 22.90 42.21
N MET A 28 26.52 23.61 43.26
CA MET A 28 25.35 24.51 43.19
C MET A 28 25.64 25.90 42.61
N LEU A 29 26.91 26.33 42.50
CA LEU A 29 27.23 27.65 41.95
C LEU A 29 27.46 27.64 40.42
N THR A 30 27.67 26.48 39.80
CA THR A 30 27.72 26.35 38.33
C THR A 30 26.33 26.15 37.70
N MET A 31 25.28 25.98 38.49
CA MET A 31 23.90 25.76 38.02
C MET A 31 23.07 27.06 37.91
N LEU A 32 23.63 28.23 38.23
CA LEU A 32 22.91 29.52 38.24
C LEU A 32 23.25 30.50 37.11
N SER A 33 23.99 30.07 36.07
CA SER A 33 24.38 30.96 34.94
C SER A 33 24.03 30.43 33.54
N ALA A 34 23.13 29.43 33.42
CA ALA A 34 22.62 29.00 32.12
C ALA A 34 21.21 29.54 31.78
N CYS A 35 20.61 30.36 32.65
CA CYS A 35 19.38 31.10 32.35
C CYS A 35 19.71 32.56 32.02
N ILE A 36 20.43 32.79 30.93
CA ILE A 36 20.35 34.05 30.19
C ILE A 36 19.59 33.74 28.91
N LYS A 37 18.39 34.33 28.81
CA LYS A 37 17.61 34.42 27.58
C LYS A 37 18.49 34.96 26.45
N GLU A 38 18.79 34.13 25.48
CA GLU A 38 19.05 34.59 24.12
C GLU A 38 17.77 34.58 23.30
N GLY A 39 17.74 35.47 22.32
CA GLY A 39 16.58 36.03 21.68
C GLY A 39 15.60 35.00 21.14
N ARG A 40 14.34 35.41 21.18
CA ARG A 40 13.25 34.84 20.41
C ARG A 40 13.48 35.23 18.95
N ASP A 41 14.43 34.57 18.29
CA ASP A 41 14.52 34.58 16.84
C ASP A 41 13.41 33.66 16.34
N GLY A 42 12.35 34.29 15.84
CA GLY A 42 11.30 33.61 15.08
C GLY A 42 11.85 33.11 13.75
N ALA A 43 12.77 32.15 13.81
CA ALA A 43 12.96 31.22 12.71
C ALA A 43 11.63 30.48 12.59
N ILE A 44 10.83 30.90 11.63
CA ILE A 44 9.90 30.02 10.95
C ILE A 44 10.68 28.72 10.72
N ASP A 45 10.32 27.64 11.41
CA ASP A 45 10.79 26.31 11.05
C ASP A 45 10.52 26.21 9.55
N GLY A 46 11.60 26.14 8.77
CA GLY A 46 11.49 25.91 7.34
C GLY A 46 10.63 24.66 7.11
N PRO A 47 10.07 24.47 5.90
CA PRO A 47 9.41 23.20 5.60
C PRO A 47 10.33 22.06 6.04
N PRO A 48 9.80 21.02 6.71
CA PRO A 48 10.62 19.90 7.16
C PRO A 48 11.48 19.43 5.99
N PRO A 49 12.73 19.01 6.22
CA PRO A 49 13.64 18.62 5.15
C PRO A 49 12.88 17.67 4.22
N SER A 50 12.84 18.02 2.93
CA SER A 50 12.19 17.19 1.92
C SER A 50 12.77 15.79 2.09
N ARG A 51 11.92 14.82 2.46
CA ARG A 51 12.35 13.42 2.50
C ARG A 51 12.81 13.07 1.10
N GLU A 52 14.11 12.80 0.95
CA GLU A 52 14.64 12.26 -0.29
C GLU A 52 14.09 10.83 -0.42
N TRP A 53 13.28 10.62 -1.45
CA TRP A 53 12.77 9.30 -1.78
C TRP A 53 13.82 8.57 -2.62
N VAL A 54 14.15 7.33 -2.23
CA VAL A 54 14.99 6.43 -3.01
C VAL A 54 14.09 5.41 -3.70
N LEU A 55 14.27 5.24 -5.01
CA LEU A 55 13.57 4.20 -5.76
C LEU A 55 14.07 2.81 -5.33
N VAL A 56 13.15 1.97 -4.85
CA VAL A 56 13.48 0.59 -4.39
C VAL A 56 12.89 -0.49 -5.29
N TRP A 57 11.87 -0.16 -6.07
CA TRP A 57 11.21 -1.05 -7.01
C TRP A 57 10.44 -0.21 -8.04
N SER A 58 10.41 -0.68 -9.28
CA SER A 58 9.63 -0.10 -10.37
C SER A 58 9.36 -1.16 -11.43
N ASP A 59 8.30 -0.96 -12.20
CA ASP A 59 8.05 -1.68 -13.45
C ASP A 59 7.66 -0.65 -14.50
N GLU A 60 8.54 -0.46 -15.48
CA GLU A 60 8.36 0.52 -16.57
C GLU A 60 7.71 -0.13 -17.80
N PHE A 61 7.40 -1.44 -17.75
CA PHE A 61 6.72 -2.17 -18.82
C PHE A 61 7.39 -2.09 -20.20
N GLU A 62 8.73 -2.02 -20.23
CA GLU A 62 9.55 -1.94 -21.46
C GLU A 62 9.66 -3.28 -22.23
N GLY A 63 9.18 -4.37 -21.63
CA GLY A 63 9.18 -5.69 -22.25
C GLY A 63 8.09 -5.89 -23.31
N THR A 64 7.90 -7.13 -23.74
CA THR A 64 6.82 -7.53 -24.66
C THR A 64 5.73 -8.35 -23.98
N ALA A 65 5.83 -8.55 -22.67
CA ALA A 65 4.93 -9.33 -21.85
C ALA A 65 5.00 -8.84 -20.40
N LEU A 66 3.98 -9.19 -19.61
CA LEU A 66 3.96 -8.91 -18.18
C LEU A 66 5.12 -9.65 -17.49
N ASP A 67 5.89 -8.95 -16.67
CA ASP A 67 6.92 -9.59 -15.86
C ASP A 67 6.27 -10.42 -14.75
N LEU A 68 6.36 -11.74 -14.89
CA LEU A 68 5.78 -12.68 -13.93
C LEU A 68 6.64 -12.86 -12.68
N ASP A 69 7.82 -12.26 -12.58
CA ASP A 69 8.54 -12.14 -11.31
C ASP A 69 7.96 -11.00 -10.46
N ASN A 70 7.34 -9.99 -11.09
CA ASN A 70 6.67 -8.87 -10.44
C ASN A 70 5.17 -9.11 -10.20
N TRP A 71 4.46 -9.68 -11.17
CA TRP A 71 3.00 -9.69 -11.21
C TRP A 71 2.38 -11.08 -11.36
N SER A 72 1.24 -11.31 -10.73
CA SER A 72 0.40 -12.50 -10.89
C SER A 72 -0.99 -12.10 -11.38
N PHE A 73 -1.56 -12.89 -12.29
CA PHE A 73 -2.96 -12.72 -12.68
C PHE A 73 -3.92 -13.20 -11.59
N GLN A 74 -5.06 -12.53 -11.48
CA GLN A 74 -6.23 -13.04 -10.79
C GLN A 74 -7.31 -13.37 -11.83
N ILE A 75 -7.62 -14.65 -11.95
CA ILE A 75 -8.51 -15.17 -13.00
C ILE A 75 -9.90 -15.43 -12.44
N GLY A 76 -10.91 -15.09 -13.24
CA GLY A 76 -12.31 -15.40 -13.02
C GLY A 76 -13.12 -14.32 -12.30
N ASP A 77 -14.24 -14.74 -11.73
CA ASP A 77 -15.27 -13.89 -11.13
C ASP A 77 -15.19 -13.84 -9.59
N GLY A 78 -14.05 -14.28 -9.03
CA GLY A 78 -13.77 -14.27 -7.59
C GLY A 78 -14.27 -15.49 -6.81
N LYS A 79 -15.02 -16.41 -7.42
CA LYS A 79 -15.52 -17.60 -6.72
C LYS A 79 -14.43 -18.52 -6.18
N ALA A 80 -13.29 -18.64 -6.88
CA ALA A 80 -12.12 -19.38 -6.39
C ALA A 80 -11.55 -18.83 -5.07
N TYR A 81 -11.94 -17.61 -4.69
CA TYR A 81 -11.58 -16.95 -3.44
C TYR A 81 -12.76 -16.86 -2.44
N GLY A 82 -13.88 -17.54 -2.74
CA GLY A 82 -15.12 -17.45 -1.96
C GLY A 82 -15.89 -16.13 -2.12
N LEU A 83 -15.56 -15.34 -3.15
CA LEU A 83 -16.09 -13.99 -3.37
C LEU A 83 -16.74 -13.89 -4.75
N SER A 84 -17.95 -14.44 -4.92
CA SER A 84 -18.67 -14.33 -6.20
C SER A 84 -18.88 -12.86 -6.59
N GLY A 85 -18.59 -12.51 -7.85
CA GLY A 85 -18.59 -11.13 -8.32
C GLY A 85 -17.60 -10.25 -7.55
N TRP A 86 -16.49 -10.85 -7.11
CA TRP A 86 -15.44 -10.25 -6.26
C TRP A 86 -15.95 -9.59 -4.98
N GLY A 87 -17.15 -9.95 -4.50
CA GLY A 87 -17.81 -9.35 -3.34
C GLY A 87 -18.59 -8.07 -3.66
N ASN A 88 -18.49 -7.56 -4.88
CA ASN A 88 -19.04 -6.26 -5.31
C ASN A 88 -20.08 -6.36 -6.43
N ASN A 89 -20.56 -7.58 -6.74
CA ASN A 89 -21.42 -7.85 -7.89
C ASN A 89 -20.77 -7.42 -9.23
N GLU A 90 -19.45 -7.55 -9.31
CA GLU A 90 -18.68 -7.35 -10.53
C GLU A 90 -19.14 -8.34 -11.61
N GLN A 91 -19.28 -7.85 -12.86
CA GLN A 91 -19.88 -8.62 -13.96
C GLN A 91 -18.85 -9.28 -14.88
N GLN A 92 -17.61 -8.80 -14.83
CA GLN A 92 -16.53 -9.26 -15.68
C GLN A 92 -15.91 -10.56 -15.17
N TYR A 93 -15.43 -11.35 -16.12
CA TYR A 93 -14.55 -12.47 -15.87
C TYR A 93 -13.11 -12.02 -16.15
N TYR A 94 -12.25 -12.03 -15.13
CA TYR A 94 -10.85 -11.64 -15.34
C TYR A 94 -10.06 -12.71 -16.10
N THR A 95 -9.24 -12.29 -17.06
CA THR A 95 -8.44 -13.19 -17.92
C THR A 95 -7.00 -12.72 -18.05
N GLU A 96 -6.10 -13.63 -18.43
CA GLU A 96 -4.73 -13.27 -18.83
C GLU A 96 -4.73 -12.51 -20.17
N GLY A 97 -5.57 -12.92 -21.12
CA GLY A 97 -5.64 -12.34 -22.47
C GLY A 97 -6.10 -10.87 -22.50
N SER A 98 -6.73 -10.40 -21.43
CA SER A 98 -7.11 -9.01 -21.22
C SER A 98 -5.95 -8.13 -20.73
N VAL A 99 -4.76 -8.68 -20.50
CA VAL A 99 -3.57 -7.96 -20.04
C VAL A 99 -2.45 -8.14 -21.06
N SER A 100 -1.85 -7.02 -21.47
CA SER A 100 -0.71 -7.03 -22.38
C SER A 100 0.29 -5.94 -22.02
N VAL A 101 1.51 -6.07 -22.53
CA VAL A 101 2.54 -5.03 -22.43
C VAL A 101 2.94 -4.65 -23.86
N SER A 102 2.86 -3.36 -24.16
CA SER A 102 3.19 -2.83 -25.48
C SER A 102 3.57 -1.35 -25.36
N ASP A 103 4.56 -0.92 -26.15
CA ASP A 103 4.99 0.47 -26.25
C ASP A 103 5.33 1.13 -24.90
N GLY A 104 6.00 0.40 -24.00
CA GLY A 104 6.36 0.90 -22.66
C GLY A 104 5.17 1.05 -21.71
N ASN A 105 4.06 0.35 -21.96
CA ASN A 105 2.85 0.44 -21.15
C ASN A 105 2.27 -0.93 -20.83
N LEU A 106 1.80 -1.09 -19.59
CA LEU A 106 0.79 -2.08 -19.24
C LEU A 106 -0.57 -1.66 -19.83
N VAL A 107 -1.22 -2.57 -20.55
CA VAL A 107 -2.55 -2.37 -21.11
C VAL A 107 -3.50 -3.41 -20.55
N ILE A 108 -4.47 -2.95 -19.77
CA ILE A 108 -5.62 -3.74 -19.32
C ILE A 108 -6.81 -3.40 -20.21
N THR A 109 -7.32 -4.40 -20.92
CA THR A 109 -8.45 -4.25 -21.84
C THR A 109 -9.70 -4.84 -21.22
N SER A 110 -10.72 -4.01 -21.03
CA SER A 110 -12.07 -4.48 -20.72
C SER A 110 -12.92 -4.52 -21.98
N ALA A 111 -13.61 -5.63 -22.22
CA ALA A 111 -14.43 -5.83 -23.42
C ALA A 111 -15.81 -6.38 -23.06
N ARG A 112 -16.79 -6.05 -23.91
CA ARG A 112 -18.09 -6.75 -23.93
C ARG A 112 -17.99 -7.87 -24.94
N GLU A 113 -17.89 -9.10 -24.45
CA GLU A 113 -17.75 -10.30 -25.25
C GLU A 113 -18.28 -11.51 -24.50
N ASP A 114 -18.74 -12.52 -25.23
CA ASP A 114 -19.12 -13.79 -24.64
C ASP A 114 -17.85 -14.59 -24.34
N ILE A 115 -17.55 -14.78 -23.06
CA ILE A 115 -16.42 -15.58 -22.60
C ILE A 115 -16.92 -16.72 -21.72
N THR A 116 -16.56 -17.94 -22.10
CA THR A 116 -16.78 -19.11 -21.25
C THR A 116 -15.70 -19.13 -20.18
N GLY A 117 -16.10 -19.01 -18.92
CA GLY A 117 -15.18 -19.04 -17.80
C GLY A 117 -14.46 -20.38 -17.72
N VAL A 118 -13.19 -20.35 -17.34
CA VAL A 118 -12.45 -21.55 -16.97
C VAL A 118 -12.76 -21.88 -15.51
N ALA A 119 -13.00 -23.16 -15.19
CA ALA A 119 -13.05 -23.57 -13.79
C ALA A 119 -11.63 -23.51 -13.22
N VAL A 120 -11.25 -22.36 -12.67
CA VAL A 120 -9.98 -22.16 -11.94
C VAL A 120 -9.91 -23.06 -10.70
N ASP A 121 -11.06 -23.37 -10.12
CA ASP A 121 -11.24 -24.43 -9.13
C ASP A 121 -12.57 -25.16 -9.40
N PRO A 122 -12.58 -26.48 -9.63
CA PRO A 122 -13.80 -27.27 -9.81
C PRO A 122 -14.78 -27.19 -8.63
N ALA A 123 -14.31 -26.84 -7.43
CA ALA A 123 -15.14 -26.66 -6.25
C ALA A 123 -15.94 -25.35 -6.27
N PHE A 124 -15.52 -24.36 -7.08
CA PHE A 124 -16.07 -23.01 -7.03
C PHE A 124 -16.49 -22.45 -8.39
N GLY A 125 -16.26 -23.14 -9.51
CA GLY A 125 -16.65 -22.66 -10.84
C GLY A 125 -17.35 -23.73 -11.68
N ASP A 126 -18.45 -23.34 -12.34
CA ASP A 126 -18.99 -24.12 -13.45
C ASP A 126 -18.27 -23.69 -14.75
N PRO A 127 -17.47 -24.57 -15.38
CA PRO A 127 -16.74 -24.26 -16.62
C PRO A 127 -17.65 -23.98 -17.81
N ASN A 128 -18.98 -24.09 -17.66
CA ASN A 128 -19.96 -23.77 -18.68
C ASN A 128 -20.62 -22.40 -18.46
N THR A 129 -20.22 -21.64 -17.44
CA THR A 129 -20.74 -20.28 -17.22
C THR A 129 -20.18 -19.35 -18.29
N THR A 130 -21.07 -18.74 -19.07
CA THR A 130 -20.71 -17.68 -20.01
C THR A 130 -20.91 -16.32 -19.35
N TYR A 131 -19.89 -15.47 -19.45
CA TYR A 131 -19.88 -14.09 -18.98
C TYR A 131 -19.93 -13.17 -20.21
N GLN A 132 -20.48 -11.97 -20.04
CA GLN A 132 -20.64 -11.00 -21.13
C GLN A 132 -19.57 -9.92 -21.14
N TYR A 133 -18.67 -9.95 -20.16
CA TYR A 133 -17.60 -8.98 -20.00
C TYR A 133 -16.30 -9.68 -19.59
N SER A 134 -15.19 -9.23 -20.17
CA SER A 134 -13.85 -9.62 -19.80
C SER A 134 -13.06 -8.41 -19.31
N SER A 135 -12.03 -8.64 -18.49
CA SER A 135 -11.07 -7.62 -18.08
C SER A 135 -9.79 -8.26 -17.54
N GLY A 136 -8.82 -7.44 -17.11
CA GLY A 136 -7.61 -7.90 -16.44
C GLY A 136 -7.55 -7.46 -14.97
N ARG A 137 -7.03 -8.33 -14.11
CA ARG A 137 -6.68 -8.02 -12.71
C ARG A 137 -5.35 -8.68 -12.39
N ILE A 138 -4.39 -7.87 -11.97
CA ILE A 138 -3.04 -8.32 -11.61
C ILE A 138 -2.68 -7.84 -10.21
N ARG A 139 -1.73 -8.50 -9.57
CA ARG A 139 -1.24 -8.17 -8.23
C ARG A 139 0.22 -8.56 -8.04
N THR A 140 0.88 -7.92 -7.08
CA THR A 140 2.26 -8.24 -6.66
C THR A 140 2.32 -9.15 -5.42
N SER A 141 1.18 -9.64 -4.93
CA SER A 141 1.08 -10.50 -3.73
C SER A 141 2.08 -11.67 -3.78
N GLY A 142 2.89 -11.81 -2.72
CA GLY A 142 3.95 -12.82 -2.62
C GLY A 142 5.21 -12.56 -3.47
N LYS A 143 5.28 -11.42 -4.18
CA LYS A 143 6.40 -11.02 -5.05
C LYS A 143 7.04 -9.73 -4.60
N PHE A 144 6.25 -8.65 -4.56
CA PHE A 144 6.65 -7.36 -4.04
C PHE A 144 5.58 -6.82 -3.09
N GLU A 145 6.02 -6.50 -1.87
CA GLU A 145 5.21 -5.89 -0.83
C GLU A 145 6.05 -4.79 -0.18
N LEU A 146 5.42 -3.65 0.12
CA LEU A 146 6.10 -2.54 0.78
C LEU A 146 5.53 -2.32 2.19
N THR A 147 6.38 -1.83 3.08
CA THR A 147 5.95 -1.27 4.37
C THR A 147 6.39 0.17 4.44
N TYR A 148 5.41 1.07 4.39
CA TYR A 148 5.59 2.52 4.24
C TYR A 148 6.31 2.90 2.95
N GLY A 149 6.25 4.19 2.63
CA GLY A 149 6.92 4.75 1.46
C GLY A 149 5.94 5.51 0.57
N ARG A 150 6.33 5.67 -0.68
CA ARG A 150 5.56 6.33 -1.73
C ARG A 150 5.30 5.34 -2.83
N VAL A 151 4.03 5.24 -3.24
CA VAL A 151 3.59 4.42 -4.36
C VAL A 151 3.00 5.35 -5.40
N GLU A 152 3.46 5.24 -6.64
CA GLU A 152 3.02 6.07 -7.75
C GLU A 152 2.77 5.21 -8.98
N ALA A 153 1.82 5.63 -9.81
CA ALA A 153 1.60 5.07 -11.13
C ALA A 153 1.15 6.19 -12.07
N ARG A 154 1.59 6.15 -13.33
CA ARG A 154 1.10 7.03 -14.39
C ARG A 154 0.08 6.27 -15.22
N ILE A 155 -1.21 6.55 -15.01
CA ILE A 155 -2.31 5.76 -15.58
C ILE A 155 -3.21 6.66 -16.43
N LYS A 156 -3.52 6.21 -17.65
CA LYS A 156 -4.62 6.76 -18.45
C LYS A 156 -5.84 5.86 -18.28
N MET A 157 -6.93 6.39 -17.70
CA MET A 157 -8.15 5.63 -17.44
C MET A 157 -9.25 5.94 -18.47
N PRO A 158 -9.91 4.93 -19.06
CA PRO A 158 -11.07 5.15 -19.93
C PRO A 158 -12.29 5.59 -19.12
N ALA A 159 -12.97 6.64 -19.61
CA ALA A 159 -14.24 7.14 -19.05
C ALA A 159 -15.47 6.50 -19.72
N THR A 160 -15.49 5.16 -19.77
CA THR A 160 -16.61 4.38 -20.35
C THR A 160 -17.62 4.03 -19.27
N LYS A 161 -18.91 4.24 -19.54
CA LYS A 161 -20.00 3.90 -18.61
C LYS A 161 -19.91 2.45 -18.17
N GLY A 162 -19.99 2.23 -16.85
CA GLY A 162 -19.98 0.89 -16.26
C GLY A 162 -18.59 0.29 -16.04
N ILE A 163 -17.53 0.93 -16.52
CA ILE A 163 -16.14 0.55 -16.19
C ILE A 163 -15.75 1.18 -14.86
N TRP A 164 -15.20 0.36 -13.98
CA TRP A 164 -14.63 0.76 -12.70
C TRP A 164 -13.12 0.48 -12.75
N ASN A 165 -12.33 1.54 -12.89
CA ASN A 165 -10.87 1.45 -12.90
C ASN A 165 -10.36 1.58 -11.45
N ALA A 166 -9.36 0.79 -11.07
CA ALA A 166 -8.78 0.86 -9.73
C ALA A 166 -7.25 0.64 -9.77
N PHE A 167 -6.54 1.43 -8.98
CA PHE A 167 -5.16 1.17 -8.57
C PHE A 167 -5.10 1.33 -7.06
N TRP A 168 -4.82 0.22 -6.37
CA TRP A 168 -5.06 0.07 -4.95
C TRP A 168 -4.06 -0.90 -4.35
N LEU A 169 -3.96 -0.88 -3.03
CA LEU A 169 -3.09 -1.72 -2.22
C LEU A 169 -3.95 -2.53 -1.24
N LEU A 170 -3.53 -3.76 -1.00
CA LEU A 170 -4.13 -4.64 0.00
C LEU A 170 -3.06 -5.15 0.96
N GLY A 171 -3.43 -5.36 2.22
CA GLY A 171 -2.55 -6.00 3.18
C GLY A 171 -2.01 -7.34 2.67
N SER A 172 -0.75 -7.62 3.02
CA SER A 172 -0.04 -8.89 2.76
C SER A 172 -0.90 -10.11 3.10
N GLU A 173 -0.69 -11.22 2.39
CA GLU A 173 -1.40 -12.47 2.67
C GLU A 173 -1.14 -12.99 4.09
N MET A 174 0.06 -12.74 4.63
CA MET A 174 0.46 -13.14 5.98
C MET A 174 0.23 -12.03 7.02
N SER A 175 -0.79 -11.18 6.81
CA SER A 175 -1.11 -10.08 7.72
C SER A 175 -1.48 -10.59 9.12
N PRO A 176 -0.90 -10.02 10.20
CA PRO A 176 -1.26 -10.37 11.58
C PRO A 176 -2.67 -9.93 11.96
N TYR A 177 -3.33 -9.13 11.11
CA TYR A 177 -4.68 -8.62 11.31
C TYR A 177 -5.76 -9.49 10.63
N GLY A 178 -5.38 -10.64 10.07
CA GLY A 178 -6.30 -11.64 9.51
C GLY A 178 -6.70 -11.38 8.05
N VAL A 179 -7.94 -11.72 7.71
CA VAL A 179 -8.50 -11.53 6.36
C VAL A 179 -9.06 -10.11 6.18
N TRP A 180 -9.51 -9.78 4.96
CA TRP A 180 -10.22 -8.51 4.73
C TRP A 180 -11.49 -8.43 5.61
N PRO A 181 -11.82 -7.25 6.18
CA PRO A 181 -11.13 -5.96 6.04
C PRO A 181 -9.99 -5.75 7.04
N GLY A 182 -9.75 -6.68 7.97
CA GLY A 182 -8.76 -6.55 9.04
C GLY A 182 -7.34 -6.28 8.55
N LYS A 183 -6.92 -6.89 7.43
CA LYS A 183 -5.59 -6.66 6.84
C LYS A 183 -5.39 -5.28 6.19
N GLY A 184 -6.44 -4.49 6.04
CA GLY A 184 -6.39 -3.15 5.46
C GLY A 184 -6.37 -3.11 3.93
N GLU A 185 -6.84 -1.98 3.40
CA GLU A 185 -6.97 -1.64 2.00
C GLU A 185 -6.69 -0.14 1.83
N ILE A 186 -5.96 0.23 0.78
CA ILE A 186 -5.68 1.63 0.43
C ILE A 186 -5.95 1.81 -1.05
N ASP A 187 -7.02 2.50 -1.38
CA ASP A 187 -7.36 2.86 -2.75
C ASP A 187 -6.64 4.14 -3.14
N ILE A 188 -5.62 4.04 -4.01
CA ILE A 188 -4.85 5.21 -4.47
C ILE A 188 -5.70 5.98 -5.50
N VAL A 189 -6.38 5.26 -6.38
CA VAL A 189 -7.37 5.83 -7.30
C VAL A 189 -8.44 4.80 -7.64
N GLU A 190 -9.69 5.26 -7.59
CA GLU A 190 -10.84 4.61 -8.19
C GLU A 190 -11.51 5.59 -9.16
N ALA A 191 -11.82 5.15 -10.37
CA ALA A 191 -12.51 5.97 -11.36
C ALA A 191 -13.64 5.17 -12.00
N TYR A 192 -14.87 5.60 -11.72
CA TYR A 192 -16.09 4.97 -12.22
C TYR A 192 -16.98 6.02 -12.88
N LYS A 193 -17.28 5.83 -14.16
CA LYS A 193 -18.30 6.64 -14.83
C LYS A 193 -19.67 6.05 -14.56
N ARG A 194 -20.41 6.69 -13.65
CA ARG A 194 -21.81 6.35 -13.37
C ARG A 194 -22.63 6.51 -14.63
N GLY A 195 -23.50 5.55 -14.90
CA GLY A 195 -24.51 5.71 -15.95
C GLY A 195 -25.56 6.75 -15.56
N ASP A 196 -26.15 7.42 -16.55
CA ASP A 196 -27.33 8.26 -16.32
C ASP A 196 -28.35 7.52 -15.45
N SER A 197 -28.71 8.13 -14.32
CA SER A 197 -29.67 7.58 -13.35
C SER A 197 -31.11 7.58 -13.90
N GLY A 198 -31.33 8.17 -15.08
CA GLY A 198 -32.66 8.39 -15.64
C GLY A 198 -33.49 9.41 -14.86
N VAL A 199 -32.90 10.05 -13.83
CA VAL A 199 -33.54 11.13 -13.07
C VAL A 199 -33.38 12.43 -13.86
N PRO A 200 -34.47 13.12 -14.24
CA PRO A 200 -34.37 14.42 -14.87
C PRO A 200 -33.63 15.40 -13.96
N GLY A 201 -32.45 15.86 -14.37
CA GLY A 201 -31.60 16.78 -13.60
C GLY A 201 -30.30 16.19 -13.03
N ASP A 202 -30.09 14.87 -13.13
CA ASP A 202 -28.79 14.23 -12.89
C ASP A 202 -27.90 14.37 -14.14
N GLU A 203 -27.66 15.61 -14.58
CA GLU A 203 -26.50 15.88 -15.44
C GLU A 203 -25.27 15.38 -14.66
N PRO A 204 -24.39 14.54 -15.25
CA PRO A 204 -23.19 14.13 -14.57
C PRO A 204 -22.45 15.39 -14.16
N ALA A 205 -22.24 15.58 -12.86
CA ALA A 205 -21.31 16.58 -12.38
C ALA A 205 -20.01 16.35 -13.17
N ASP A 206 -19.53 17.40 -13.83
CA ASP A 206 -18.19 17.44 -14.42
C ASP A 206 -17.23 16.92 -13.35
N ASP A 207 -16.85 15.65 -13.48
CA ASP A 207 -16.20 14.86 -12.44
C ASP A 207 -14.72 15.22 -12.33
N GLY A 208 -14.28 16.31 -12.97
CA GLY A 208 -13.05 17.03 -12.67
C GLY A 208 -11.77 16.22 -12.89
N ILE A 209 -11.86 14.95 -13.28
CA ILE A 209 -10.75 14.13 -13.77
C ILE A 209 -10.62 14.43 -15.27
N SER A 210 -10.18 15.65 -15.56
CA SER A 210 -9.42 15.89 -16.77
C SER A 210 -8.06 15.21 -16.57
N ALA A 211 -7.95 13.96 -16.99
CA ALA A 211 -6.64 13.40 -17.31
C ALA A 211 -6.14 14.17 -18.56
N GLU A 212 -5.51 15.31 -18.33
CA GLU A 212 -4.80 16.02 -19.39
C GLU A 212 -3.68 15.12 -19.94
N THR A 213 -3.56 15.13 -21.26
CA THR A 213 -2.79 14.24 -22.13
C THR A 213 -1.29 14.19 -21.84
#